data_AF-A0ABD3SRY1-F1
#
_entry.id   AF-A0ABD3SRY1-F1
#
_cell.length_a   1.000
_cell.length_b   1.000
_cell.length_c   1.000
_cell.angle_alpha   90.00
_cell.angle_beta   90.00
_cell.angle_gamma   90.00
#
_symmetry.space_group_name_H-M   'P 1'
#
loop_
_entity.id
_entity.type
_entity.pdbx_description
1 polymer ?
#
loop_
_entity_poly.entity_id
_entity_poly.type
_entity_poly.pdbx_seq_one_letter_code
_entity_poly.pdbx_strand_id
1 'polypeptide(L)' 'MWESRISDGNIDKEFLRLWFRDNCDPHNDVVLPEAPRDLVIELALRYVVLYKTIARKVFDFGNNGVTESVIALALLENA' A
#
# COMPACT_ATOMS: atom_id res chain seq x y z
N MET A 1 5.59 -4.32 16.06
CA MET A 1 6.09 -5.13 14.92
C MET A 1 5.78 -4.49 13.56
N TRP A 2 4.84 -3.54 13.47
CA TRP A 2 4.63 -2.69 12.28
C TRP A 2 5.24 -1.29 12.41
N GLU A 3 5.44 -0.76 13.64
CA GLU A 3 6.17 0.50 13.84
C GLU A 3 7.60 0.45 13.29
N SER A 4 8.24 -0.73 13.35
CA SER A 4 9.58 -0.94 12.80
C SER A 4 9.63 -0.72 11.28
N ARG A 5 8.54 -0.98 10.54
CA ARG A 5 8.48 -0.82 9.07
C ARG A 5 8.22 0.63 8.65
N ILE A 6 7.68 1.44 9.56
CA ILE A 6 7.42 2.87 9.38
C ILE A 6 8.64 3.71 9.75
N SER A 7 9.42 3.24 10.75
CA SER A 7 10.58 3.96 11.28
C SER A 7 11.79 4.03 10.34
N ASP A 8 11.93 3.11 9.37
CA ASP A 8 13.07 3.07 8.44
C ASP A 8 12.97 4.09 7.28
N GLY A 9 12.09 5.09 7.40
CA GLY A 9 11.95 6.19 6.44
C GLY A 9 11.28 5.79 5.11
N ASN A 10 10.94 4.51 4.94
CA ASN A 10 10.47 3.92 3.70
C ASN A 10 8.97 3.57 3.73
N ILE A 11 8.17 4.50 4.27
CA ILE A 11 6.69 4.40 4.24
C ILE A 11 6.18 4.50 2.79
N ASP A 12 6.98 5.11 1.90
CA ASP A 12 6.59 5.41 0.54
C ASP A 12 6.66 4.21 -0.43
N LYS A 13 6.30 4.51 -1.68
CA LYS A 13 6.25 3.61 -2.85
C LYS A 13 7.58 2.98 -3.27
N GLU A 14 8.69 3.15 -2.55
CA GLU A 14 10.02 2.68 -2.96
C GLU A 14 10.06 1.17 -3.17
N PHE A 15 9.39 0.37 -2.33
CA PHE A 15 9.33 -1.08 -2.55
C PHE A 15 8.64 -1.44 -3.88
N LEU A 16 7.60 -0.70 -4.27
CA LEU A 16 6.92 -0.86 -5.55
C LEU A 16 7.80 -0.37 -6.70
N ARG A 17 8.55 0.72 -6.49
CA ARG A 17 9.53 1.23 -7.47
C ARG A 17 10.66 0.23 -7.72
N LEU A 18 11.18 -0.40 -6.67
CA LEU A 18 12.21 -1.44 -6.78
C LEU A 18 11.67 -2.65 -7.56
N TRP A 19 10.42 -3.04 -7.33
CA TRP A 19 9.78 -4.08 -8.12
C TRP A 19 9.71 -3.71 -9.60
N PHE A 20 9.24 -2.51 -9.95
CA PHE A 20 9.20 -2.07 -11.36
C PHE A 20 10.59 -2.01 -11.98
N ARG A 21 11.61 -1.51 -11.26
CA ARG A 21 13.00 -1.49 -11.73
C ARG A 21 13.51 -2.90 -12.10
N ASP A 22 13.10 -3.91 -11.33
CA ASP A 22 13.56 -5.28 -11.53
C ASP A 22 12.72 -6.07 -12.55
N ASN A 23 11.53 -5.56 -12.91
CA ASN A 23 10.55 -6.27 -13.74
C ASN A 23 10.23 -5.56 -15.08
N CYS A 24 10.69 -4.33 -15.28
CA CYS A 24 10.56 -3.60 -16.54
C CYS A 24 11.57 -2.46 -16.67
N ASP A 25 11.80 -2.02 -17.90
CA ASP A 25 12.49 -0.77 -18.21
C ASP A 25 11.45 0.30 -18.61
N PRO A 26 11.07 1.22 -17.71
CA PRO A 26 10.00 2.18 -17.97
C PRO A 26 10.36 3.23 -19.05
N HIS A 27 11.60 3.27 -19.51
CA HIS A 27 12.03 4.18 -20.57
C HIS A 27 12.04 3.50 -21.95
N ASN A 28 12.12 2.17 -22.00
CA ASN A 28 12.26 1.41 -23.24
C ASN A 28 11.09 0.46 -23.51
N ASP A 29 10.36 0.03 -22.48
CA ASP A 29 9.23 -0.89 -22.63
C ASP A 29 7.95 -0.15 -23.05
N VAL A 30 7.34 -0.63 -24.14
CA VAL A 30 6.08 -0.07 -24.67
C VAL A 30 4.89 -0.40 -23.76
N VAL A 31 4.97 -1.54 -23.05
CA VAL A 31 3.93 -2.01 -22.13
C VAL A 31 4.59 -2.33 -20.80
N LEU A 32 4.13 -1.67 -19.74
CA LEU A 32 4.59 -1.95 -18.38
C LEU A 32 3.80 -3.14 -17.80
N PRO A 33 4.44 -4.00 -17.00
CA PRO A 33 3.76 -5.10 -16.35
C PRO A 33 2.76 -4.58 -15.31
N GLU A 34 1.66 -5.30 -15.14
CA GLU A 34 0.74 -5.03 -14.04
C GLU A 34 1.40 -5.44 -12.72
N ALA A 35 1.33 -4.56 -11.71
CA ALA A 35 1.91 -4.86 -10.41
C ALA A 35 1.14 -6.02 -9.73
N PRO A 36 1.85 -6.94 -9.05
CA PRO A 36 1.22 -7.99 -8.27
C PRO A 36 0.21 -7.42 -7.26
N ARG A 37 -0.95 -8.07 -7.15
CA ARG A 37 -2.06 -7.64 -6.29
C ARG A 37 -1.63 -7.43 -4.83
N ASP A 38 -0.74 -8.27 -4.32
CA ASP A 38 -0.27 -8.18 -2.94
C ASP A 38 0.60 -6.93 -2.70
N LEU A 39 1.40 -6.51 -3.68
CA LEU A 39 2.18 -5.26 -3.59
C LEU A 39 1.25 -4.04 -3.59
N VAL A 40 0.17 -4.09 -4.38
CA VAL A 40 -0.84 -3.03 -4.41
C VAL A 40 -1.58 -2.94 -3.08
N ILE A 41 -1.95 -4.08 -2.49
CA ILE A 41 -2.60 -4.14 -1.17
C ILE A 41 -1.68 -3.61 -0.07
N GLU A 42 -0.42 -4.04 -0.07
CA GLU A 42 0.59 -3.55 0.88
C GLU A 42 0.78 -2.04 0.76
N LEU A 43 0.81 -1.49 -0.46
CA LEU A 43 0.92 -0.04 -0.68
C LEU A 43 -0.30 0.68 -0.10
N ALA A 44 -1.51 0.20 -0.42
CA ALA A 44 -2.75 0.78 0.06
C ALA A 44 -2.81 0.78 1.60
N LEU A 45 -2.43 -0.32 2.24
CA LEU A 45 -2.36 -0.44 3.70
C LEU A 45 -1.43 0.59 4.33
N ARG A 46 -0.22 0.77 3.77
CA ARG A 46 0.73 1.78 4.26
C ARG A 46 0.16 3.19 4.18
N TYR A 47 -0.52 3.54 3.08
CA TYR A 47 -1.16 4.85 2.94
C TYR A 47 -2.34 5.05 3.90
N VAL A 48 -3.15 4.02 4.16
CA VAL A 48 -4.23 4.10 5.15
C VAL A 48 -3.67 4.34 6.56
N VAL A 49 -2.60 3.63 6.92
CA VAL A 49 -1.91 3.81 8.21
C VAL A 49 -1.27 5.21 8.31
N LEU A 50 -0.62 5.67 7.24
CA LEU A 50 -0.03 7.01 7.17
C LEU A 50 -1.11 8.10 7.33
N TYR A 51 -2.23 7.95 6.62
CA TYR A 51 -3.39 8.83 6.77
C TYR A 51 -3.88 8.85 8.22
N LYS A 52 -4.10 7.69 8.83
CA LYS A 52 -4.53 7.59 10.24
C LYS A 52 -3.56 8.29 11.18
N THR A 53 -2.26 8.15 10.92
CA THR A 53 -1.19 8.71 11.75
C THR A 53 -1.14 10.24 11.65
N ILE A 54 -1.18 10.78 10.43
CA ILE A 54 -1.09 12.23 10.18
C ILE A 54 -2.40 12.93 10.50
N ALA A 55 -3.52 12.44 9.96
CA ALA A 55 -4.83 13.08 10.07
C ALA A 55 -5.51 12.80 11.42
N ARG A 56 -5.03 11.82 12.20
CA ARG A 56 -5.64 11.36 13.46
C ARG A 56 -7.12 10.94 13.29
N LYS A 57 -7.49 10.50 12.09
CA LYS A 57 -8.83 10.04 11.70
C LYS A 57 -8.79 8.61 11.19
N VAL A 58 -9.89 7.88 11.34
CA VAL A 58 -10.06 6.59 10.66
C VAL A 58 -10.33 6.85 9.19
N PHE A 59 -9.75 6.02 8.32
CA PHE A 59 -10.02 6.10 6.89
C PHE A 59 -11.43 5.60 6.61
N ASP A 60 -12.26 6.43 6.01
CA ASP A 60 -13.61 6.07 5.58
C ASP A 60 -13.56 5.51 4.16
N PHE A 61 -13.91 4.24 3.99
CA PHE A 61 -13.93 3.58 2.69
C PHE A 61 -15.19 3.89 1.87
N GLY A 62 -16.15 4.61 2.44
CA GLY A 62 -17.44 4.91 1.83
C GLY A 62 -18.34 3.68 1.72
N ASN A 63 -19.66 3.91 1.67
CA ASN A 63 -20.67 2.87 1.59
C ASN A 63 -20.86 2.31 0.16
N ASN A 64 -19.77 2.18 -0.60
CA ASN A 64 -19.79 1.76 -2.00
C ASN A 64 -19.73 0.24 -2.15
N GLY A 65 -20.51 -0.50 -1.35
CA GLY A 65 -20.87 -1.93 -1.54
C GLY A 65 -19.75 -2.98 -1.69
N VAL A 66 -18.49 -2.59 -1.75
CA VAL A 66 -17.33 -3.47 -1.98
C VAL A 66 -16.12 -2.90 -1.23
N THR A 67 -16.18 -2.84 0.10
CA THR A 67 -14.99 -2.45 0.89
C THR A 67 -14.99 -3.01 2.32
N GLU A 68 -15.51 -4.22 2.50
CA GLU A 68 -15.02 -5.12 3.57
C GLU A 68 -13.90 -6.05 3.03
N SER A 69 -13.23 -5.61 1.97
CA SER A 69 -12.28 -6.42 1.22
C SER A 69 -10.87 -6.31 1.81
N VAL A 70 -10.40 -7.36 2.49
CA VAL A 70 -9.00 -7.69 2.87
C VAL A 70 -8.21 -6.64 3.66
N ILE A 71 -8.17 -5.39 3.21
CA ILE A 71 -7.53 -4.23 3.84
C ILE A 71 -8.18 -3.93 5.20
N ALA A 72 -9.51 -3.90 5.29
CA ALA A 72 -10.20 -3.69 6.56
C ALA A 72 -9.92 -4.81 7.57
N LEU A 73 -9.91 -6.07 7.12
CA LEU A 73 -9.55 -7.24 7.95
C LEU A 73 -8.08 -7.16 8.41
N ALA A 74 -7.15 -6.87 7.50
CA ALA A 74 -5.75 -6.70 7.84
C ALA A 74 -5.51 -5.54 8.82
N LEU A 75 -6.35 -4.50 8.82
CA LEU A 75 -6.27 -3.42 9.81
C LEU A 75 -6.88 -3.80 11.16
N LEU A 76 -7.89 -4.68 11.19
CA LEU A 76 -8.51 -5.19 12.43
C LEU A 76 -7.66 -6.27 13.12
N GLU A 77 -6.99 -7.14 12.36
CA GLU A 77 -6.10 -8.18 12.90
C GLU A 77 -4.81 -7.59 13.53
N ASN A 78 -4.49 -6.33 13.23
CA ASN A 78 -3.31 -5.62 13.71
C ASN A 78 -3.63 -4.55 14.78
N ALA A 79 -4.86 -4.53 15.32
CA ALA A 79 -5.34 -3.58 16.33
C ALA A 79 -5.23 -4.11 17.76
#